data_AF-A0A9E6DFB2-F1
#
_entry.id   AF-A0A9E6DFB2-F1
#
_cell.length_a   1.000
_cell.length_b   1.000
_cell.length_c   1.000
_cell.angle_alpha   90.00
_cell.angle_beta   90.00
_cell.angle_gamma   90.00
#
_symmetry.space_group_name_H-M   'P 1'
#
loop_
_entity.id
_entity.type
_entity.pdbx_description
1 polymer ?
#
loop_
_entity_poly.entity_id
_entity_poly.type
_entity_poly.pdbx_seq_one_letter_code
_entity_poly.pdbx_strand_id
1 'polypeptide(L)'
;MSAKKKPIMIIVAVVVLALLGGGGYFAYLKLQAQTDENTKNLEAAGDVLVGDAYKPKEDKLSEEQMRPTIDTKVKPSRKVVKSLQRENVKLSVEIIRLKDQIESLNSEIADLEEYKSTNERFAPKRIQDEMADIERQVKAFLLESEDAERFSTVQIEIMAAASALEYKEYIMRNRLMVTKVQRAKMAVEFLPGYSFCIGDGIVLAANNSYEFDLVASKFRGAVSLVLPRQLKKDLDSVVTPCQNTLRSQLDKQLSEAS
;
A
#
# COMPACT_ATOMS: atom_id res chain seq x y z
N MET A 1 -27.94 22.00 16.80
CA MET A 1 -28.89 21.97 15.67
C MET A 1 -29.51 20.57 15.50
N SER A 2 -30.78 20.48 15.91
CA SER A 2 -31.87 19.62 15.43
C SER A 2 -31.67 18.09 15.28
N ALA A 3 -32.21 17.36 16.27
CA ALA A 3 -32.44 15.92 16.30
C ALA A 3 -33.34 15.36 15.17
N LYS A 4 -33.87 16.23 14.28
CA LYS A 4 -34.67 15.85 13.10
C LYS A 4 -33.84 15.37 11.90
N LYS A 5 -32.50 15.50 11.93
CA LYS A 5 -31.61 15.12 10.81
C LYS A 5 -31.21 13.63 10.78
N LYS A 6 -31.29 12.92 11.92
CA LYS A 6 -30.90 11.51 12.04
C LYS A 6 -31.77 10.53 11.22
N PRO A 7 -33.11 10.64 11.18
CA PRO A 7 -33.92 9.72 10.37
C PRO A 7 -33.81 9.97 8.86
N ILE A 8 -33.57 11.22 8.44
CA ILE A 8 -33.44 11.59 7.02
C ILE A 8 -32.16 11.00 6.41
N MET A 9 -31.06 10.96 7.15
CA MET A 9 -29.79 10.39 6.67
C MET A 9 -29.89 8.89 6.39
N ILE A 10 -30.65 8.14 7.20
CA ILE A 10 -30.81 6.69 7.05
C ILE A 10 -31.66 6.37 5.81
N ILE A 11 -32.70 7.15 5.54
CA ILE A 11 -33.55 6.97 4.35
C ILE A 11 -32.73 7.28 3.07
N VAL A 12 -31.91 8.33 3.08
CA VAL A 12 -31.05 8.66 1.93
C VAL A 12 -30.00 7.55 1.68
N ALA A 13 -29.42 6.97 2.73
CA ALA A 13 -28.46 5.88 2.59
C ALA A 13 -29.07 4.62 1.95
N VAL A 14 -30.31 4.25 2.33
CA VAL A 14 -31.01 3.09 1.78
C VAL A 14 -31.39 3.30 0.30
N VAL A 15 -31.81 4.52 -0.06
CA VAL A 15 -32.14 4.85 -1.47
C VAL A 15 -30.89 4.83 -2.36
N VAL A 16 -29.75 5.32 -1.86
CA VAL A 16 -28.48 5.28 -2.61
C VAL A 16 -27.99 3.84 -2.82
N LEU A 17 -28.12 2.98 -1.80
CA LEU A 17 -27.79 1.55 -1.91
C LEU A 17 -28.69 0.82 -2.91
N ALA A 18 -30.00 1.12 -2.92
CA ALA A 18 -30.93 0.54 -3.88
C ALA A 18 -30.67 1.00 -5.33
N LEU A 19 -30.29 2.28 -5.52
CA LEU A 19 -29.94 2.81 -6.84
C LEU A 19 -28.61 2.26 -7.37
N LEU A 20 -27.60 2.06 -6.51
CA LEU A 20 -26.34 1.43 -6.91
C LEU A 20 -26.52 -0.06 -7.23
N GLY A 21 -27.33 -0.78 -6.45
CA GLY A 21 -27.67 -2.18 -6.72
C GLY A 21 -28.48 -2.37 -8.01
N GLY A 22 -29.52 -1.55 -8.21
CA GLY A 22 -30.35 -1.61 -9.42
C GLY A 22 -29.63 -1.12 -10.68
N GLY A 23 -28.84 -0.05 -10.57
CA GLY A 23 -28.07 0.51 -11.68
C GLY A 23 -26.92 -0.39 -12.12
N GLY A 24 -26.22 -1.03 -11.17
CA GLY A 24 -25.13 -1.97 -11.47
C GLY A 24 -25.62 -3.22 -12.21
N TYR A 25 -26.78 -3.75 -11.84
CA TYR A 25 -27.37 -4.93 -12.49
C TYR A 25 -27.79 -4.66 -13.95
N PHE A 26 -28.38 -3.50 -14.23
CA PHE A 26 -28.73 -3.12 -15.60
C PHE A 26 -27.51 -2.82 -16.48
N ALA A 27 -26.45 -2.24 -15.92
CA ALA A 27 -25.19 -2.05 -16.65
C ALA A 27 -24.54 -3.39 -17.02
N TYR A 28 -24.57 -4.36 -16.12
CA TYR A 28 -24.04 -5.70 -16.36
C TYR A 28 -24.78 -6.44 -17.49
N LEU A 29 -26.12 -6.41 -17.49
CA LEU A 29 -26.92 -7.02 -18.57
C LEU A 29 -26.65 -6.37 -19.95
N LYS A 30 -26.46 -5.05 -19.98
CA LYS A 30 -26.16 -4.34 -21.23
C LYS A 30 -24.75 -4.62 -21.74
N LEU A 31 -23.79 -4.84 -20.83
CA LEU A 31 -22.44 -5.27 -21.17
C LEU A 31 -22.46 -6.68 -21.78
N GLN A 32 -23.23 -7.60 -21.18
CA GLN A 32 -23.33 -8.98 -21.62
C GLN A 32 -23.95 -9.09 -23.04
N ALA A 33 -24.98 -8.28 -23.32
CA ALA A 33 -25.59 -8.18 -24.64
C ALA A 33 -24.64 -7.62 -25.72
N GLN A 34 -23.74 -6.70 -25.37
CA GLN A 34 -22.72 -6.19 -26.30
C GLN A 34 -21.60 -7.19 -26.57
N THR A 35 -21.22 -8.02 -25.58
CA THR A 35 -20.26 -9.11 -25.80
C THR A 35 -20.80 -10.17 -26.75
N ASP A 36 -22.07 -10.55 -26.63
CA ASP A 36 -22.68 -11.57 -27.51
C ASP A 36 -22.88 -11.09 -28.97
N GLU A 37 -23.09 -9.79 -29.18
CA GLU A 37 -23.15 -9.21 -30.53
C GLU A 37 -21.75 -9.13 -31.16
N ASN A 38 -20.73 -8.81 -30.37
CA ASN A 38 -19.35 -8.76 -30.85
C ASN A 38 -18.77 -10.15 -31.15
N THR A 39 -19.11 -11.19 -30.39
CA THR A 39 -18.68 -12.57 -30.70
C THR A 39 -19.30 -13.10 -31.99
N LYS A 40 -20.59 -12.83 -32.23
CA LYS A 40 -21.25 -13.18 -33.51
C LYS A 40 -20.65 -12.45 -34.71
N ASN A 41 -20.29 -11.18 -34.56
CA ASN A 41 -19.64 -10.41 -35.63
C ASN A 41 -18.19 -10.88 -35.90
N LEU A 42 -17.51 -11.44 -34.89
CA LEU A 42 -16.17 -12.04 -35.04
C LEU A 42 -16.22 -13.42 -35.73
N GLU A 43 -17.25 -14.23 -35.46
CA GLU A 43 -17.46 -15.51 -36.16
C GLU A 43 -17.78 -15.30 -37.65
N ALA A 44 -18.63 -14.32 -37.98
CA ALA A 44 -18.93 -13.99 -39.38
C ALA A 44 -17.72 -13.40 -40.13
N ALA A 45 -16.79 -12.74 -39.44
CA ALA A 45 -15.55 -12.24 -40.02
C ALA A 45 -14.50 -13.36 -40.24
N GLY A 46 -14.52 -14.40 -39.40
CA GLY A 46 -13.66 -15.58 -39.55
C GLY A 46 -14.03 -16.45 -40.76
N ASP A 47 -15.33 -16.59 -41.06
CA ASP A 47 -15.82 -17.44 -42.15
C ASP A 47 -15.56 -16.84 -43.56
N VAL A 48 -15.42 -15.51 -43.66
CA VAL A 48 -15.09 -14.82 -44.92
C VAL A 48 -13.59 -14.91 -45.26
N LEU A 49 -12.72 -15.28 -44.32
CA LEU A 49 -11.26 -15.32 -44.48
C LEU A 49 -10.69 -16.71 -44.83
N VAL A 50 -11.51 -17.78 -44.83
CA VAL A 50 -11.07 -19.16 -45.10
C VAL A 50 -11.57 -19.72 -46.45
N GLY A 51 -12.08 -18.86 -47.33
CA GLY A 51 -12.43 -19.23 -48.70
C GLY A 51 -11.25 -19.17 -49.68
N ASP A 52 -10.75 -20.34 -50.10
CA ASP A 52 -10.10 -20.63 -51.40
C ASP A 52 -8.61 -20.30 -51.69
N ALA A 53 -7.75 -19.93 -50.74
CA ALA A 53 -6.38 -19.48 -51.07
C ALA A 53 -5.20 -20.40 -50.68
N TYR A 54 -5.36 -21.73 -50.59
CA TYR A 54 -4.19 -22.63 -50.43
C TYR A 54 -4.19 -23.78 -51.44
N LYS A 55 -3.52 -23.57 -52.58
CA LYS A 55 -2.95 -24.62 -53.43
C LYS A 55 -1.45 -24.34 -53.59
N PRO A 56 -0.55 -25.25 -53.21
CA PRO A 56 0.86 -25.08 -53.46
C PRO A 56 1.16 -25.47 -54.92
N LYS A 57 1.97 -24.68 -55.63
CA LYS A 57 2.65 -25.11 -56.86
C LYS A 57 4.08 -24.62 -56.88
N GLU A 58 4.95 -25.55 -57.28
CA GLU A 58 6.41 -25.52 -57.27
C GLU A 58 7.03 -24.68 -58.42
N ASP A 59 8.30 -24.34 -58.20
CA ASP A 59 9.42 -24.18 -59.14
C ASP A 59 9.50 -23.02 -60.17
N LYS A 60 10.50 -22.15 -59.89
CA LYS A 60 11.60 -21.64 -60.75
C LYS A 60 11.45 -20.43 -61.71
N LEU A 61 12.38 -19.47 -61.46
CA LEU A 61 13.13 -18.52 -62.31
C LEU A 61 12.46 -17.30 -62.97
N SER A 62 12.96 -16.08 -62.66
CA SER A 62 13.86 -15.27 -63.53
C SER A 62 13.87 -13.76 -63.14
N GLU A 63 15.01 -13.09 -63.34
CA GLU A 63 15.41 -11.72 -62.94
C GLU A 63 14.61 -10.55 -63.58
N GLU A 64 13.40 -10.76 -64.08
CA GLU A 64 12.55 -9.67 -64.61
C GLU A 64 11.70 -8.97 -63.53
N GLN A 65 11.84 -9.38 -62.27
CA GLN A 65 11.06 -8.89 -61.13
C GLN A 65 11.57 -7.58 -60.50
N MET A 66 12.56 -6.90 -61.10
CA MET A 66 13.05 -5.60 -60.60
C MET A 66 12.99 -4.51 -61.66
N ARG A 67 11.78 -4.11 -62.05
CA ARG A 67 11.55 -2.75 -62.58
C ARG A 67 10.32 -2.14 -61.92
N PRO A 68 10.46 -1.06 -61.12
CA PRO A 68 9.32 -0.30 -60.66
C PRO A 68 8.85 0.58 -61.82
N THR A 69 8.02 0.01 -62.70
CA THR A 69 7.29 0.80 -63.69
C THR A 69 6.16 1.50 -62.96
N ILE A 70 6.43 2.73 -62.50
CA ILE A 70 5.38 3.67 -62.14
C ILE A 70 4.65 3.98 -63.44
N ASP A 71 3.53 3.29 -63.67
CA ASP A 71 2.54 3.70 -64.65
C ASP A 71 1.26 4.14 -63.91
N THR A 72 0.84 5.32 -64.30
CA THR A 72 -0.23 6.13 -63.75
C THR A 72 -1.60 5.45 -63.93
N LYS A 73 -2.18 4.89 -62.85
CA LYS A 73 -3.66 4.78 -62.57
C LYS A 73 -3.98 3.77 -61.45
N VAL A 74 -3.45 3.95 -60.24
CA VAL A 74 -3.97 3.22 -59.06
C VAL A 74 -4.67 4.22 -58.15
N LYS A 75 -5.99 4.07 -57.99
CA LYS A 75 -6.83 4.91 -57.12
C LYS A 75 -6.18 5.05 -55.72
N PRO A 76 -6.08 6.26 -55.14
CA PRO A 76 -5.45 6.51 -53.84
C PRO A 76 -5.93 5.58 -52.71
N SER A 77 -7.15 5.06 -52.82
CA SER A 77 -7.75 4.11 -51.89
C SER A 77 -6.99 2.78 -51.74
N ARG A 78 -6.38 2.23 -52.80
CA ARG A 78 -5.70 0.93 -52.71
C ARG A 78 -4.34 0.98 -52.01
N LYS A 79 -3.64 2.12 -52.03
CA LYS A 79 -2.40 2.33 -51.25
C LYS A 79 -2.70 2.45 -49.76
N VAL A 80 -3.75 3.20 -49.41
CA VAL A 80 -4.21 3.37 -48.02
C VAL A 80 -4.70 2.04 -47.43
N VAL A 81 -5.46 1.25 -48.20
CA VAL A 81 -5.91 -0.08 -47.74
C VAL A 81 -4.71 -1.03 -47.51
N LYS A 82 -3.70 -1.02 -48.37
CA LYS A 82 -2.49 -1.84 -48.16
C LYS A 82 -1.62 -1.35 -46.99
N SER A 83 -1.55 -0.06 -46.72
CA SER A 83 -0.84 0.46 -45.54
C SER A 83 -1.60 0.11 -44.26
N LEU A 84 -2.92 0.28 -44.24
CA LEU A 84 -3.78 -0.10 -43.10
C LEU A 84 -3.78 -1.61 -42.82
N GLN A 85 -3.68 -2.45 -43.86
CA GLN A 85 -3.52 -3.90 -43.68
C GLN A 85 -2.16 -4.24 -43.04
N ARG A 86 -1.07 -3.60 -43.46
CA ARG A 86 0.26 -3.79 -42.84
C ARG A 86 0.30 -3.29 -41.41
N GLU A 87 -0.34 -2.16 -41.12
CA GLU A 87 -0.46 -1.62 -39.77
C GLU A 87 -1.32 -2.51 -38.88
N ASN A 88 -2.42 -3.08 -39.37
CA ASN A 88 -3.20 -4.06 -38.62
C ASN A 88 -2.39 -5.32 -38.29
N VAL A 89 -1.65 -5.87 -39.25
CA VAL A 89 -0.80 -7.05 -38.99
C VAL A 89 0.27 -6.72 -37.94
N LYS A 90 0.89 -5.53 -38.02
CA LYS A 90 1.88 -5.09 -37.03
C LYS A 90 1.26 -4.92 -35.64
N LEU A 91 0.10 -4.28 -35.55
CA LEU A 91 -0.64 -4.09 -34.30
C LEU A 91 -1.07 -5.42 -33.68
N SER A 92 -1.53 -6.38 -34.50
CA SER A 92 -1.87 -7.73 -34.01
C SER A 92 -0.67 -8.46 -33.42
N VAL A 93 0.50 -8.37 -34.05
CA VAL A 93 1.75 -8.96 -33.52
C VAL A 93 2.16 -8.27 -32.22
N GLU A 94 2.00 -6.95 -32.13
CA GLU A 94 2.31 -6.17 -30.92
C GLU A 94 1.35 -6.49 -29.77
N ILE A 95 0.06 -6.71 -30.06
CA ILE A 95 -0.93 -7.19 -29.09
C ILE A 95 -0.57 -8.58 -28.56
N ILE A 96 -0.17 -9.51 -29.42
CA ILE A 96 0.24 -10.86 -29.00
C ILE A 96 1.47 -10.76 -28.09
N ARG A 97 2.48 -9.98 -28.48
CA ARG A 97 3.68 -9.77 -27.67
C ARG A 97 3.36 -9.13 -26.31
N LEU A 98 2.46 -8.15 -26.26
CA LEU A 98 2.04 -7.53 -25.00
C LEU A 98 1.25 -8.50 -24.12
N LYS A 99 0.43 -9.38 -24.71
CA LYS A 99 -0.25 -10.44 -23.96
C LYS A 99 0.75 -11.42 -23.34
N ASP A 100 1.74 -11.87 -24.11
CA ASP A 100 2.80 -12.76 -23.59
C ASP A 100 3.59 -12.09 -22.45
N GLN A 101 3.86 -10.78 -22.57
CA GLN A 101 4.52 -10.02 -21.50
C GLN A 101 3.65 -9.93 -20.24
N ILE A 102 2.34 -9.70 -20.40
CA ILE A 102 1.39 -9.67 -19.28
C ILE A 102 1.31 -11.04 -18.61
N GLU A 103 1.28 -12.12 -19.38
CA GLU A 103 1.22 -13.49 -18.86
C GLU A 103 2.50 -13.85 -18.10
N SER A 104 3.67 -13.51 -18.66
CA SER A 104 4.97 -13.68 -18.00
C SER A 104 5.07 -12.88 -16.70
N LEU A 105 4.64 -11.61 -16.70
CA LEU A 105 4.66 -10.76 -15.50
C LEU A 105 3.68 -11.27 -14.44
N ASN A 106 2.50 -11.75 -14.84
CA ASN A 106 1.55 -12.34 -13.91
C ASN A 106 2.08 -13.63 -13.27
N SER A 107 2.83 -14.44 -14.02
CA SER A 107 3.52 -15.61 -13.47
C SER A 107 4.59 -15.21 -12.46
N GLU A 108 5.43 -14.22 -12.78
CA GLU A 108 6.44 -13.71 -11.82
C GLU A 108 5.79 -13.13 -10.55
N ILE A 109 4.66 -12.42 -10.68
CA ILE A 109 3.92 -11.90 -9.53
C ILE A 109 3.40 -13.05 -8.66
N ALA A 110 2.83 -14.10 -9.27
CA ALA A 110 2.34 -15.27 -8.55
C ALA A 110 3.47 -16.00 -7.81
N ASP A 111 4.62 -16.19 -8.46
CA ASP A 111 5.79 -16.81 -7.85
C ASP A 111 6.34 -15.96 -6.68
N LEU A 112 6.35 -14.64 -6.83
CA LEU A 112 6.76 -13.72 -5.77
C LEU A 112 5.77 -13.69 -4.61
N GLU A 113 4.46 -13.79 -4.88
CA GLU A 113 3.43 -13.91 -3.84
C GLU A 113 3.52 -15.25 -3.10
N GLU A 114 3.79 -16.35 -3.80
CA GLU A 114 4.01 -17.66 -3.20
C GLU A 114 5.28 -17.67 -2.35
N TYR A 115 6.39 -17.12 -2.87
CA TYR A 115 7.63 -16.95 -2.12
C TYR A 115 7.42 -16.08 -0.88
N LYS A 116 6.65 -14.99 -0.99
CA LYS A 116 6.29 -14.15 0.14
C LYS A 116 5.46 -14.91 1.17
N SER A 117 4.40 -15.61 0.77
CA SER A 117 3.52 -16.32 1.69
C SER A 117 4.24 -17.46 2.44
N THR A 118 5.14 -18.17 1.76
CA THR A 118 5.90 -19.28 2.33
C THR A 118 6.99 -18.78 3.27
N ASN A 119 7.63 -17.66 2.92
CA ASN A 119 8.68 -17.07 3.75
C ASN A 119 8.15 -16.12 4.84
N GLU A 120 6.93 -15.62 4.75
CA GLU A 120 6.32 -14.77 5.80
C GLU A 120 6.19 -15.53 7.14
N ARG A 121 6.08 -16.87 7.12
CA ARG A 121 6.15 -17.71 8.33
C ARG A 121 7.51 -17.67 9.03
N PHE A 122 8.59 -17.40 8.27
CA PHE A 122 9.96 -17.31 8.76
C PHE A 122 10.49 -15.87 8.79
N ALA A 123 9.73 -14.93 8.24
CA ALA A 123 10.07 -13.52 8.24
C ALA A 123 9.94 -12.98 9.67
N PRO A 124 10.89 -12.13 10.12
CA PRO A 124 10.68 -11.37 11.33
C PRO A 124 9.37 -10.58 11.21
N LYS A 125 8.62 -10.46 12.33
CA LYS A 125 7.38 -9.69 12.37
C LYS A 125 7.61 -8.32 11.73
N ARG A 126 6.60 -7.79 11.02
CA ARG A 126 6.72 -6.43 10.49
C ARG A 126 6.92 -5.50 11.68
N ILE A 127 7.82 -4.53 11.56
CA ILE A 127 8.10 -3.57 12.64
C ILE A 127 6.83 -2.89 13.15
N GLN A 128 5.84 -2.67 12.28
CA GLN A 128 4.52 -2.13 12.67
C GLN A 128 3.75 -3.07 13.60
N ASP A 129 3.79 -4.38 13.35
CA ASP A 129 3.14 -5.38 14.21
C ASP A 129 3.87 -5.52 15.54
N GLU A 130 5.20 -5.46 15.53
CA GLU A 130 6.02 -5.42 16.75
C GLU A 130 5.69 -4.17 17.58
N MET A 131 5.59 -2.99 16.95
CA MET A 131 5.21 -1.76 17.64
C MET A 131 3.83 -1.85 18.28
N ALA A 132 2.82 -2.39 17.58
CA ALA A 132 1.48 -2.55 18.11
C ALA A 132 1.42 -3.56 19.27
N ASP A 133 2.24 -4.62 19.22
CA ASP A 133 2.39 -5.56 20.33
C ASP A 133 3.05 -4.89 21.55
N ILE A 134 4.07 -4.06 21.33
CA ILE A 134 4.76 -3.30 22.39
C ILE A 134 3.83 -2.27 23.02
N GLU A 135 3.10 -1.51 22.21
CA GLU A 135 2.13 -0.54 22.69
C GLU A 135 1.08 -1.20 23.59
N ARG A 136 0.55 -2.36 23.18
CA ARG A 136 -0.40 -3.15 23.99
C ARG A 136 0.19 -3.60 25.31
N GLN A 137 1.42 -4.10 25.31
CA GLN A 137 2.11 -4.55 26.53
C GLN A 137 2.36 -3.40 27.50
N VAL A 138 2.90 -2.28 27.02
CA VAL A 138 3.16 -1.10 27.85
C VAL A 138 1.85 -0.51 28.37
N LYS A 139 0.80 -0.45 27.53
CA LYS A 139 -0.53 0.01 27.96
C LYS A 139 -1.11 -0.89 29.06
N ALA A 140 -1.02 -2.21 28.92
CA ALA A 140 -1.49 -3.15 29.94
C ALA A 140 -0.74 -2.95 31.26
N PHE A 141 0.60 -2.87 31.20
CA PHE A 141 1.43 -2.61 32.38
C PHE A 141 1.05 -1.29 33.07
N LEU A 142 0.86 -0.22 32.29
CA LEU A 142 0.44 1.07 32.83
C LEU A 142 -0.94 1.00 33.46
N LEU A 143 -1.90 0.27 32.90
CA LEU A 143 -3.24 0.17 33.49
C LEU A 143 -3.27 -0.65 34.79
N GLU A 144 -2.30 -1.54 34.98
CA GLU A 144 -2.17 -2.38 36.18
C GLU A 144 -1.31 -1.74 37.28
N SER A 145 -0.56 -0.68 36.96
CA SER A 145 0.39 -0.03 37.88
C SER A 145 -0.29 1.03 38.75
N GLU A 146 -0.08 0.97 40.07
CA GLU A 146 -0.54 1.99 41.02
C GLU A 146 0.02 3.39 40.69
N ASP A 147 1.28 3.46 40.22
CA ASP A 147 1.94 4.72 39.84
C ASP A 147 1.27 5.41 38.64
N ALA A 148 0.45 4.67 37.88
CA ALA A 148 -0.23 5.18 36.71
C ALA A 148 -1.62 5.77 37.00
N GLU A 149 -2.17 5.58 38.20
CA GLU A 149 -3.50 6.08 38.58
C GLU A 149 -3.61 7.61 38.47
N ARG A 150 -2.48 8.32 38.59
CA ARG A 150 -2.39 9.77 38.43
C ARG A 150 -2.57 10.25 36.99
N PHE A 151 -2.47 9.36 36.00
CA PHE A 151 -2.60 9.71 34.59
C PHE A 151 -4.01 9.38 34.07
N SER A 152 -4.53 10.28 33.23
CA SER A 152 -5.77 10.02 32.49
C SER A 152 -5.56 8.91 31.45
N THR A 153 -6.65 8.28 31.02
CA THR A 153 -6.62 7.25 29.97
C THR A 153 -5.96 7.74 28.68
N VAL A 154 -6.17 9.01 28.33
CA VAL A 154 -5.54 9.64 27.14
C VAL A 154 -4.03 9.77 27.34
N GLN A 155 -3.57 10.15 28.52
CA GLN A 155 -2.13 10.21 28.83
C GLN A 155 -1.50 8.81 28.76
N ILE A 156 -2.15 7.79 29.32
CA ILE A 156 -1.67 6.40 29.25
C ILE A 156 -1.52 5.94 27.79
N GLU A 157 -2.47 6.30 26.92
CA GLU A 157 -2.35 6.01 25.48
C GLU A 157 -1.18 6.72 24.82
N ILE A 158 -0.96 7.99 25.14
CA ILE A 158 0.17 8.76 24.61
C ILE A 158 1.50 8.18 25.10
N MET A 159 1.58 7.82 26.38
CA MET A 159 2.75 7.19 26.99
C MET A 159 3.08 5.86 26.32
N ALA A 160 2.08 5.00 26.10
CA ALA A 160 2.27 3.73 25.40
C ALA A 160 2.70 3.93 23.93
N ALA A 161 2.07 4.86 23.21
CA ALA A 161 2.44 5.20 21.83
C ALA A 161 3.86 5.78 21.72
N ALA A 162 4.25 6.64 22.66
CA ALA A 162 5.59 7.19 22.75
C ALA A 162 6.65 6.10 22.99
N SER A 163 6.37 5.11 23.85
CA SER A 163 7.24 3.96 24.06
C SER A 163 7.39 3.09 22.82
N ALA A 164 6.31 2.85 22.07
CA ALA A 164 6.37 2.10 20.81
C ALA A 164 7.19 2.82 19.74
N LEU A 165 7.12 4.16 19.68
CA LEU A 165 7.95 4.97 18.80
C LEU A 165 9.44 4.91 19.18
N GLU A 166 9.77 5.04 20.47
CA GLU A 166 11.18 4.95 20.91
C GLU A 166 11.75 3.54 20.69
N TYR A 167 10.94 2.49 20.92
CA TYR A 167 11.30 1.12 20.56
C TYR A 167 11.68 1.01 19.08
N LYS A 168 10.85 1.55 18.18
CA LYS A 168 11.13 1.57 16.75
C LYS A 168 12.45 2.28 16.48
N GLU A 169 12.65 3.50 16.97
CA GLU A 169 13.87 4.27 16.72
C GLU A 169 15.13 3.54 17.22
N TYR A 170 15.05 2.91 18.40
CA TYR A 170 16.14 2.13 18.96
C TYR A 170 16.47 0.89 18.14
N ILE A 171 15.47 0.09 17.77
CA ILE A 171 15.67 -1.10 16.92
C ILE A 171 16.16 -0.71 15.54
N MET A 172 15.66 0.38 14.96
CA MET A 172 16.10 0.91 13.66
C MET A 172 17.57 1.36 13.69
N ARG A 173 18.03 1.93 14.80
CA ARG A 173 19.42 2.33 15.02
C ARG A 173 20.35 1.12 15.22
N ASN A 174 19.85 0.07 15.88
CA ASN A 174 20.64 -1.08 16.33
C ASN A 174 20.23 -2.40 15.64
N ARG A 175 19.72 -2.34 14.39
CA ARG A 175 19.02 -3.43 13.66
C ARG A 175 19.67 -4.82 13.69
N LEU A 176 20.98 -4.90 13.89
CA LEU A 176 21.77 -6.14 13.89
C LEU A 176 22.30 -6.56 15.26
N MET A 177 22.24 -5.70 16.29
CA MET A 177 22.81 -5.95 17.61
C MET A 177 21.78 -6.39 18.66
N VAL A 178 20.48 -6.16 18.41
CA VAL A 178 19.43 -6.44 19.40
C VAL A 178 18.75 -7.79 19.16
N THR A 179 19.04 -8.75 20.03
CA THR A 179 18.47 -10.11 20.03
C THR A 179 17.00 -10.12 20.45
N LYS A 180 16.25 -11.18 20.13
CA LYS A 180 14.84 -11.34 20.53
C LYS A 180 14.65 -11.25 22.06
N VAL A 181 15.58 -11.78 22.83
CA VAL A 181 15.56 -11.73 24.31
C VAL A 181 15.73 -10.29 24.80
N GLN A 182 16.68 -9.54 24.23
CA GLN A 182 16.88 -8.13 24.56
C GLN A 182 15.67 -7.27 24.17
N ARG A 183 14.99 -7.57 23.06
CA ARG A 183 13.74 -6.88 22.68
C ARG A 183 12.62 -7.10 23.69
N ALA A 184 12.45 -8.33 24.18
CA ALA A 184 11.46 -8.64 25.20
C ALA A 184 11.80 -7.96 26.54
N LYS A 185 13.07 -7.99 26.94
CA LYS A 185 13.54 -7.32 28.16
C LYS A 185 13.33 -5.81 28.10
N MET A 186 13.63 -5.19 26.96
CA MET A 186 13.34 -3.78 26.71
C MET A 186 11.86 -3.45 26.89
N ALA A 187 10.97 -4.29 26.35
CA ALA A 187 9.53 -4.09 26.44
C ALA A 187 8.98 -4.08 27.88
N VAL A 188 9.49 -4.99 28.71
CA VAL A 188 8.96 -5.23 30.06
C VAL A 188 9.66 -4.38 31.12
N GLU A 189 10.98 -4.22 31.06
CA GLU A 189 11.75 -3.59 32.14
C GLU A 189 12.02 -2.11 31.91
N PHE A 190 12.27 -1.71 30.66
CA PHE A 190 12.82 -0.38 30.35
C PHE A 190 11.77 0.59 29.77
N LEU A 191 10.90 0.11 28.88
CA LEU A 191 9.87 0.94 28.26
C LEU A 191 8.82 1.49 29.23
N PRO A 192 8.44 0.82 30.33
CA PRO A 192 7.55 1.41 31.33
C PRO A 192 8.19 2.57 32.09
N GLY A 193 9.47 2.48 32.46
CA GLY A 193 10.18 3.59 33.09
C GLY A 193 10.26 4.82 32.18
N TYR A 194 10.52 4.59 30.89
CA TYR A 194 10.47 5.63 29.88
C TYR A 194 9.07 6.24 29.71
N SER A 195 8.03 5.41 29.71
CA SER A 195 6.65 5.88 29.52
C SER A 195 6.21 6.82 30.66
N PHE A 196 6.59 6.52 31.91
CA PHE A 196 6.37 7.41 33.05
C PHE A 196 7.11 8.75 32.93
N CYS A 197 8.38 8.72 32.51
CA CYS A 197 9.16 9.94 32.27
C CYS A 197 8.50 10.85 31.23
N ILE A 198 7.94 10.26 30.17
CA ILE A 198 7.20 10.99 29.13
C ILE A 198 5.86 11.50 29.65
N GLY A 199 5.13 10.72 30.44
CA GLY A 199 3.86 11.12 31.04
C GLY A 199 4.00 12.39 31.88
N ASP A 200 5.00 12.41 32.77
CA ASP A 200 5.33 13.59 33.58
C ASP A 200 5.82 14.74 32.70
N GLY A 201 6.60 14.42 31.68
CA GLY A 201 7.21 15.41 30.82
C GLY A 201 6.27 16.14 29.88
N ILE A 202 5.23 15.46 29.40
CA ILE A 202 4.22 16.07 28.52
C ILE A 202 3.40 17.12 29.28
N VAL A 203 3.11 16.88 30.56
CA VAL A 203 2.39 17.85 31.41
C VAL A 203 3.23 19.11 31.61
N LEU A 204 4.55 18.98 31.69
CA LEU A 204 5.47 20.12 31.82
C LEU A 204 5.72 20.84 30.49
N ALA A 205 5.70 20.13 29.37
CA ALA A 205 5.96 20.70 28.05
C ALA A 205 4.74 21.37 27.40
N ALA A 206 3.53 20.90 27.70
CA ALA A 206 2.29 21.45 27.13
C ALA A 206 1.69 22.49 28.07
N ASN A 207 1.58 23.74 27.61
CA ASN A 207 1.03 24.84 28.42
C ASN A 207 -0.50 24.93 28.37
N ASN A 208 -1.12 24.33 27.35
CA ASN A 208 -2.56 24.35 27.14
C ASN A 208 -3.06 23.04 26.49
N SER A 209 -4.38 22.84 26.48
CA SER A 209 -5.00 21.63 25.91
C SER A 209 -4.73 21.45 24.42
N TYR A 210 -4.63 22.55 23.66
CA TYR A 210 -4.33 22.50 22.24
C TYR A 210 -2.91 21.97 21.96
N GLU A 211 -1.91 22.43 22.72
CA GLU A 211 -0.53 21.93 22.64
C GLU A 211 -0.46 20.47 23.06
N PHE A 212 -1.20 20.08 24.09
CA PHE A 212 -1.31 18.69 24.52
C PHE A 212 -1.86 17.79 23.39
N ASP A 213 -2.92 18.21 22.70
CA ASP A 213 -3.49 17.46 21.57
C ASP A 213 -2.53 17.35 20.37
N LEU A 214 -1.74 18.40 20.10
CA LEU A 214 -0.70 18.36 19.07
C LEU A 214 0.40 17.36 19.42
N VAL A 215 0.84 17.34 20.68
CA VAL A 215 1.83 16.38 21.19
C VAL A 215 1.27 14.96 21.12
N ALA A 216 0.03 14.75 21.53
CA ALA A 216 -0.66 13.47 21.43
C ALA A 216 -0.74 12.96 19.99
N SER A 217 -1.09 13.85 19.05
CA SER A 217 -1.18 13.53 17.62
C SER A 217 0.18 13.15 17.03
N LYS A 218 1.26 13.81 17.47
CA LYS A 218 2.63 13.48 17.07
C LYS A 218 3.01 12.07 17.54
N PHE A 219 2.77 11.73 18.81
CA PHE A 219 3.13 10.40 19.34
C PHE A 219 2.27 9.25 18.79
N ARG A 220 1.03 9.52 18.38
CA ARG A 220 0.18 8.52 17.70
C ARG A 220 0.58 8.26 16.23
N GLY A 221 1.63 8.91 15.72
CA GLY A 221 2.13 8.64 14.39
C GLY A 221 1.38 9.34 13.26
N ALA A 222 0.77 10.51 13.51
CA ALA A 222 0.35 11.40 12.42
C ALA A 222 1.60 12.01 11.76
N VAL A 223 2.21 11.26 10.82
CA VAL A 223 3.58 11.41 10.29
C VAL A 223 3.90 12.80 9.68
N SER A 224 2.92 13.68 9.49
CA SER A 224 3.13 15.00 8.87
C SER A 224 2.90 16.20 9.79
N LEU A 225 2.67 16.00 11.09
CA LEU A 225 2.36 17.12 11.98
C LEU A 225 3.65 17.84 12.43
N VAL A 226 3.92 19.01 11.83
CA VAL A 226 5.01 19.89 12.25
C VAL A 226 4.57 20.65 13.50
N LEU A 227 5.21 20.36 14.64
CA LEU A 227 4.98 21.12 15.87
C LEU A 227 5.47 22.57 15.73
N PRO A 228 4.77 23.55 16.33
CA PRO A 228 5.29 24.91 16.52
C PRO A 228 6.68 24.89 17.15
N ARG A 229 7.57 25.81 16.74
CA ARG A 229 8.98 25.81 17.15
C ARG A 229 9.19 25.85 18.66
N GLN A 230 8.36 26.61 19.38
CA GLN A 230 8.41 26.73 20.84
C GLN A 230 8.03 25.40 21.50
N LEU A 231 6.84 24.88 21.20
CA LEU A 231 6.38 23.58 21.68
C LEU A 231 7.37 22.44 21.36
N LYS A 232 7.99 22.46 20.19
CA LYS A 232 9.04 21.48 19.85
C LYS A 232 10.23 21.59 20.79
N LYS A 233 10.72 22.81 21.06
CA LYS A 233 11.85 23.04 21.96
C LYS A 233 11.53 22.60 23.39
N ASP A 234 10.32 22.93 23.85
CA ASP A 234 9.87 22.58 25.20
C ASP A 234 9.71 21.05 25.34
N LEU A 235 9.08 20.41 24.35
CA LEU A 235 8.98 18.96 24.30
C LEU A 235 10.37 18.28 24.22
N ASP A 236 11.25 18.77 23.35
CA ASP A 236 12.60 18.21 23.20
C ASP A 236 13.42 18.36 24.50
N SER A 237 13.18 19.42 25.29
CA SER A 237 13.86 19.62 26.58
C SER A 237 13.51 18.56 27.61
N VAL A 238 12.34 17.91 27.47
CA VAL A 238 11.90 16.86 28.40
C VAL A 238 12.05 15.45 27.82
N VAL A 239 11.75 15.26 26.54
CA VAL A 239 11.86 13.96 25.87
C VAL A 239 13.32 13.52 25.74
N THR A 240 14.23 14.45 25.41
CA THR A 240 15.63 14.11 25.15
C THR A 240 16.33 13.52 26.40
N PRO A 241 16.18 14.09 27.61
CA PRO A 241 16.68 13.45 28.82
C PRO A 241 16.11 12.05 29.06
N CYS A 242 14.79 11.85 28.89
CA CYS A 242 14.17 10.54 29.06
C CYS A 242 14.75 9.50 28.09
N GLN A 243 14.92 9.89 26.81
CA GLN A 243 15.52 9.03 25.79
C GLN A 243 16.99 8.71 26.11
N ASN A 244 17.76 9.68 26.56
CA ASN A 244 19.17 9.48 26.89
C ASN A 244 19.35 8.53 28.08
N THR A 245 18.50 8.66 29.10
CA THR A 245 18.49 7.73 30.25
C THR A 245 18.17 6.32 29.81
N LEU A 246 17.10 6.14 29.03
CA LEU A 246 16.71 4.84 28.48
C LEU A 246 17.85 4.22 27.66
N ARG A 247 18.43 4.99 26.73
CA ARG A 247 19.52 4.51 25.86
C ARG A 247 20.77 4.16 26.64
N SER A 248 21.14 4.95 27.65
CA SER A 248 22.28 4.63 28.51
C SER A 248 22.07 3.30 29.27
N GLN A 249 20.86 3.03 29.72
CA GLN A 249 20.53 1.76 30.38
C GLN A 249 20.59 0.58 29.40
N LEU A 250 20.06 0.76 28.19
CA LEU A 250 20.07 -0.26 27.15
C LEU A 250 21.48 -0.54 26.61
N ASP A 251 22.31 0.48 26.44
CA ASP A 251 23.70 0.35 25.99
C ASP A 251 24.56 -0.41 27.01
N LYS A 252 24.36 -0.15 28.32
CA LYS A 252 25.01 -0.93 29.39
C LYS A 252 24.66 -2.41 29.30
N GLN A 253 23.37 -2.73 29.14
CA GLN A 253 22.89 -4.10 29.00
C GLN A 253 23.39 -4.78 27.72
N LEU A 254 23.55 -4.04 26.63
CA LEU A 254 24.17 -4.56 25.40
C LEU A 254 25.64 -4.92 25.62
N SER A 255 26.39 -4.10 26.37
CA SER A 255 27.81 -4.35 26.67
C SER A 255 28.05 -5.48 27.67
N GLU A 256 27.09 -5.78 28.55
CA GLU A 256 27.17 -6.89 29.50
C GLU A 256 26.78 -8.24 28.87
N ALA A 257 26.11 -8.22 27.72
CA ALA A 257 25.65 -9.41 26.99
C ALA A 257 26.59 -9.85 25.85
N SER A 258 27.64 -9.07 25.56
CA SER A 258 28.71 -9.36 24.60
C SER A 258 29.93 -9.95 25.28
#